data_AF-A0A2I1M6D6-F1
#
_entry.id   AF-A0A2I1M6D6-F1
#
_cell.length_a   1.000
_cell.length_b   1.000
_cell.length_c   1.000
_cell.angle_alpha   90.00
_cell.angle_beta   90.00
_cell.angle_gamma   90.00
#
_symmetry.space_group_name_H-M   'P 1'
#
loop_
_entity.id
_entity.type
_entity.pdbx_description
1 polymer ?
#
loop_
_entity_poly.entity_id
_entity_poly.type
_entity_poly.pdbx_seq_one_letter_code
_entity_poly.pdbx_strand_id
1 'polypeptide(L)'
;MRSIIKFLAITIITILIPALFMGLATILNFSDMGVLISQMLVILVFVFIFTSLLKYQRKYEKETENMLAGINDIEKLKTLRKDRKTYKSKAAITSKILSQAYSKEEASNLLKYTTTNEDIEHYYSSLINNADKNYRNELREKRDDFEKRYGKKQFIFPDFNENLKVSGKWIIFFFASAFLYNFIPARIIKNDATMAAIMLLGMLFLAVVMVNAILWIVRTLKSYWAKDYL
;
A
#
# COMPACT_ATOMS: atom_id res chain seq x y z
N MET A 1 8.39 3.60 3.64
CA MET A 1 8.75 3.27 5.03
C MET A 1 7.71 3.75 6.07
N ARG A 2 7.18 4.98 6.06
CA ARG A 2 6.15 5.39 7.07
C ARG A 2 4.78 4.69 6.98
N SER A 3 4.31 4.31 5.78
CA SER A 3 3.06 3.53 5.62
C SER A 3 3.24 2.04 6.00
N ILE A 4 4.49 1.57 5.94
CA ILE A 4 4.89 0.20 6.23
C ILE A 4 4.82 -0.07 7.74
N ILE A 5 5.37 0.81 8.56
CA ILE A 5 5.30 0.70 10.03
C ILE A 5 3.85 0.73 10.49
N LYS A 6 3.00 1.53 9.84
CA LYS A 6 1.57 1.57 10.14
C LYS A 6 0.87 0.26 9.79
N PHE A 7 1.17 -0.33 8.64
CA PHE A 7 0.62 -1.64 8.26
C PHE A 7 1.11 -2.74 9.19
N LEU A 8 2.40 -2.77 9.51
CA LEU A 8 2.99 -3.70 10.48
C LEU A 8 2.38 -3.54 11.86
N ALA A 9 2.23 -2.30 12.35
CA ALA A 9 1.61 -2.02 13.63
C ALA A 9 0.14 -2.46 13.63
N ILE A 10 -0.63 -2.15 12.59
CA ILE A 10 -2.02 -2.60 12.46
C ILE A 10 -2.08 -4.12 12.46
N THR A 11 -1.21 -4.81 11.71
CA THR A 11 -1.20 -6.28 11.59
C THR A 11 -0.79 -6.95 12.91
N ILE A 12 0.23 -6.42 13.58
CA ILE A 12 0.63 -6.86 14.93
C ILE A 12 -0.54 -6.66 15.88
N ILE A 13 -1.16 -5.48 15.92
CA ILE A 13 -2.36 -5.21 16.73
C ILE A 13 -3.48 -6.20 16.39
N THR A 14 -3.66 -6.54 15.09
CA THR A 14 -4.71 -7.48 14.65
C THR A 14 -4.53 -8.89 15.17
N ILE A 15 -3.30 -9.33 15.37
CA ILE A 15 -3.01 -10.68 15.85
C ILE A 15 -2.81 -10.70 17.36
N LEU A 16 -2.14 -9.69 17.91
CA LEU A 16 -1.78 -9.60 19.32
C LEU A 16 -3.00 -9.39 20.21
N ILE A 17 -3.96 -8.54 19.80
CA ILE A 17 -5.17 -8.30 20.61
C ILE A 17 -5.97 -9.61 20.81
N PRO A 18 -6.37 -10.37 19.77
CA PRO A 18 -7.04 -11.65 19.95
C PRO A 18 -6.23 -12.64 20.78
N ALA A 19 -4.91 -12.74 20.54
CA ALA A 19 -4.05 -13.68 21.25
C ALA A 19 -3.96 -13.36 22.76
N LEU A 20 -3.83 -12.07 23.12
CA LEU A 20 -3.82 -11.63 24.51
C LEU A 20 -5.16 -11.87 25.19
N PHE A 21 -6.28 -11.59 24.51
CA PHE A 21 -7.61 -11.85 25.05
C PHE A 21 -7.88 -13.34 25.25
N MET A 22 -7.50 -14.20 24.30
CA MET A 22 -7.60 -15.66 24.45
C MET A 22 -6.72 -16.18 25.59
N GLY A 23 -5.49 -15.68 25.70
CA GLY A 23 -4.58 -16.02 26.81
C GLY A 23 -5.16 -15.63 28.17
N LEU A 24 -5.70 -14.41 28.29
CA LEU A 24 -6.37 -13.95 29.51
C LEU A 24 -7.62 -14.77 29.84
N ALA A 25 -8.47 -15.05 28.85
CA ALA A 25 -9.67 -15.86 29.05
C ALA A 25 -9.34 -17.28 29.54
N THR A 26 -8.23 -17.85 29.07
CA THR A 26 -7.74 -19.16 29.50
C THR A 26 -7.21 -19.11 30.94
N ILE A 27 -6.43 -18.07 31.31
CA ILE A 27 -5.89 -17.91 32.67
C ILE A 27 -7.00 -17.64 33.69
N LEU A 28 -8.02 -16.88 33.31
CA LEU A 28 -9.13 -16.49 34.17
C LEU A 28 -10.28 -17.52 34.17
N ASN A 29 -10.13 -18.67 33.51
CA ASN A 29 -11.15 -19.71 33.36
C ASN A 29 -12.52 -19.16 32.93
N PHE A 30 -12.53 -18.31 31.90
CA PHE A 30 -13.78 -17.82 31.34
C PHE A 30 -14.61 -18.98 30.79
N SER A 31 -15.93 -18.93 30.98
CA SER A 31 -16.85 -19.86 30.31
C SER A 31 -16.81 -19.64 28.80
N ASP A 32 -17.25 -20.63 28.03
CA ASP A 32 -17.35 -20.52 26.56
C ASP A 32 -18.13 -19.27 26.14
N MET A 33 -19.18 -18.92 26.89
CA MET A 33 -19.96 -17.71 26.67
C MET A 33 -19.16 -16.43 26.95
N GLY A 34 -18.31 -16.42 27.97
CA GLY A 34 -17.37 -15.32 28.25
C GLY A 34 -16.30 -15.16 27.18
N VAL A 35 -15.81 -16.26 26.60
CA VAL A 35 -14.88 -16.23 25.45
C VAL A 35 -15.55 -15.62 24.23
N LEU A 36 -16.79 -16.03 23.93
CA LEU A 36 -17.55 -15.54 22.78
C LEU A 36 -17.83 -14.03 22.89
N ILE A 37 -18.27 -13.55 24.06
CA ILE A 37 -18.47 -12.12 24.34
C ILE A 37 -17.15 -11.34 24.17
N SER A 38 -16.03 -11.90 24.65
CA SER A 38 -14.71 -11.29 24.50
C SER A 38 -14.31 -11.15 23.03
N GLN A 39 -14.53 -12.19 22.22
CA GLN A 39 -14.26 -12.13 20.78
C GLN A 39 -15.14 -11.09 20.06
N MET A 40 -16.41 -10.94 20.43
CA MET A 40 -17.26 -9.88 19.89
C MET A 40 -16.72 -8.48 20.21
N LEU A 41 -16.21 -8.26 21.42
CA LEU A 41 -15.60 -6.99 21.83
C LEU A 41 -14.32 -6.70 21.03
N VAL A 42 -13.48 -7.73 20.82
CA VAL A 42 -12.30 -7.63 19.96
C VAL A 42 -12.67 -7.24 18.52
N ILE A 43 -13.69 -7.87 17.93
CA ILE A 43 -14.19 -7.52 16.60
C ILE A 43 -14.66 -6.06 16.56
N LEU A 44 -15.40 -5.61 17.57
CA LEU A 44 -15.89 -4.23 17.65
C LEU A 44 -14.75 -3.21 17.71
N VAL A 45 -13.70 -3.49 18.48
CA VAL A 45 -12.48 -2.67 18.51
C VAL A 45 -11.83 -2.61 17.13
N PHE A 46 -11.73 -3.74 16.42
CA PHE A 46 -11.20 -3.74 15.05
C PHE A 46 -12.04 -2.90 14.09
N VAL A 47 -13.36 -3.08 14.11
CA VAL A 47 -14.27 -2.29 13.27
C VAL A 47 -14.07 -0.79 13.52
N PHE A 48 -13.94 -0.37 14.77
CA PHE A 48 -13.70 1.03 15.12
C PHE A 48 -12.35 1.56 14.59
N ILE A 49 -11.27 0.78 14.75
CA ILE A 49 -9.93 1.13 14.25
C ILE A 49 -9.95 1.25 12.72
N PHE A 50 -10.46 0.23 12.02
CA PHE A 50 -10.52 0.21 10.55
C PHE A 50 -11.38 1.36 10.01
N THR A 51 -12.56 1.59 10.60
CA THR A 51 -13.45 2.69 10.19
C THR A 51 -12.77 4.05 10.37
N SER A 52 -12.08 4.25 11.49
CA SER A 52 -11.34 5.49 11.77
C SER A 52 -10.21 5.71 10.77
N LEU A 53 -9.46 4.65 10.41
CA LEU A 53 -8.40 4.72 9.42
C LEU A 53 -8.94 5.07 8.02
N LEU A 54 -10.03 4.43 7.58
CA LEU A 54 -10.67 4.71 6.30
C LEU A 54 -11.22 6.15 6.26
N LYS A 55 -11.81 6.63 7.36
CA LYS A 55 -12.29 8.01 7.47
C LYS A 55 -11.14 9.00 7.37
N TYR A 56 -10.01 8.73 8.03
CA TYR A 56 -8.81 9.57 7.93
C TYR A 56 -8.27 9.63 6.51
N GLN A 57 -8.19 8.48 5.81
CA GLN A 57 -7.76 8.43 4.41
C GLN A 57 -8.68 9.25 3.51
N ARG A 58 -9.99 9.06 3.61
CA ARG A 58 -10.98 9.83 2.82
C ARG A 58 -10.87 11.33 3.07
N LYS A 59 -10.71 11.74 4.33
CA LYS A 59 -10.52 13.14 4.70
C LYS A 59 -9.24 13.70 4.08
N TYR A 60 -8.13 12.96 4.15
CA TYR A 60 -6.85 13.37 3.57
C TYR A 60 -6.94 13.58 2.05
N GLU A 61 -7.58 12.66 1.31
CA GLU A 61 -7.76 12.80 -0.13
C GLU A 61 -8.68 13.99 -0.47
N LYS A 62 -9.78 14.19 0.27
CA LYS A 62 -10.68 15.34 0.08
C LYS A 62 -9.98 16.68 0.35
N GLU A 63 -9.14 16.74 1.38
CA GLU A 63 -8.31 17.93 1.62
C GLU A 63 -7.37 18.21 0.43
N THR A 64 -6.90 17.17 -0.28
CA THR A 64 -6.03 17.35 -1.46
C THR A 64 -6.81 17.98 -2.59
N GLU A 65 -8.01 17.47 -2.87
CA GLU A 65 -8.92 18.00 -3.88
C GLU A 65 -9.27 19.48 -3.60
N ASN A 66 -9.54 19.82 -2.34
CA ASN A 66 -9.80 21.21 -1.94
C ASN A 66 -8.57 22.12 -2.15
N MET A 67 -7.36 21.65 -1.80
CA MET A 67 -6.12 22.40 -2.03
C MET A 67 -5.84 22.58 -3.53
N LEU A 68 -6.22 21.59 -4.36
CA LEU A 68 -6.08 21.66 -5.80
C LEU A 68 -6.95 22.75 -6.41
N ALA A 69 -8.20 22.91 -5.96
CA ALA A 69 -9.18 23.80 -6.58
C ALA A 69 -8.70 25.27 -6.75
N GLY A 70 -7.82 25.75 -5.87
CA GLY A 70 -7.33 27.14 -5.89
C GLY A 70 -5.94 27.38 -6.49
N ILE A 71 -5.23 26.33 -6.95
CA ILE A 71 -3.84 26.48 -7.42
C ILE A 71 -3.79 26.31 -8.94
N ASN A 72 -3.37 27.37 -9.64
CA ASN A 72 -3.12 27.37 -11.10
C ASN A 72 -1.63 27.49 -11.46
N ASP A 73 -0.76 27.67 -10.46
CA ASP A 73 0.68 27.76 -10.64
C ASP A 73 1.30 26.36 -10.58
N ILE A 74 2.01 25.98 -11.66
CA ILE A 74 2.62 24.66 -11.82
C ILE A 74 3.67 24.38 -10.75
N GLU A 75 4.48 25.36 -10.35
CA GLU A 75 5.53 25.16 -9.34
C GLU A 75 4.93 24.98 -7.95
N LYS A 76 3.82 25.67 -7.66
CA LYS A 76 3.04 25.41 -6.44
C LYS A 76 2.41 24.02 -6.45
N LEU A 77 1.91 23.55 -7.59
CA LEU A 77 1.40 22.17 -7.73
C LEU A 77 2.51 21.13 -7.53
N LYS A 78 3.69 21.34 -8.12
CA LYS A 78 4.85 20.45 -7.92
C LYS A 78 5.28 20.39 -6.45
N THR A 79 5.24 21.52 -5.75
CA THR A 79 5.53 21.60 -4.31
C THR A 79 4.48 20.83 -3.52
N LEU A 80 3.19 21.08 -3.76
CA LEU A 80 2.10 20.36 -3.12
C LEU A 80 2.21 18.84 -3.33
N ARG A 81 2.60 18.39 -4.54
CA ARG A 81 2.83 16.97 -4.83
C ARG A 81 3.94 16.35 -3.98
N LYS A 82 5.02 17.09 -3.71
CA LYS A 82 6.10 16.62 -2.84
C LYS A 82 5.62 16.47 -1.40
N ASP A 83 4.79 17.39 -0.93
CA ASP A 83 4.23 17.39 0.44
C ASP A 83 3.18 16.31 0.67
N ARG A 84 2.44 15.94 -0.39
CA ARG A 84 1.45 14.86 -0.32
C ARG A 84 2.10 13.49 -0.18
N LYS A 85 1.47 12.62 0.61
CA LYS A 85 2.01 11.32 1.03
C LYS A 85 1.51 10.16 0.18
N THR A 86 0.26 10.20 -0.27
CA THR A 86 -0.40 9.08 -0.95
C THR A 86 -0.17 9.16 -2.45
N TYR A 87 -0.09 8.00 -3.10
CA TYR A 87 0.02 7.91 -4.56
C TYR A 87 -1.22 8.54 -5.23
N LYS A 88 -2.42 8.28 -4.72
CA LYS A 88 -3.67 8.89 -5.20
C LYS A 88 -3.63 10.42 -5.22
N SER A 89 -3.26 11.05 -4.11
CA SER A 89 -3.10 12.50 -4.05
C SER A 89 -2.05 13.02 -5.04
N LYS A 90 -0.93 12.31 -5.19
CA LYS A 90 0.13 12.68 -6.15
C LYS A 90 -0.30 12.52 -7.60
N ALA A 91 -1.08 11.49 -7.92
CA ALA A 91 -1.66 11.27 -9.23
C ALA A 91 -2.63 12.40 -9.58
N ALA A 92 -3.58 12.72 -8.69
CA ALA A 92 -4.52 13.83 -8.88
C ALA A 92 -3.82 15.18 -9.15
N ILE A 93 -2.76 15.49 -8.39
CA ILE A 93 -1.97 16.71 -8.62
C ILE A 93 -1.24 16.66 -9.96
N THR A 94 -0.68 15.50 -10.33
CA THR A 94 0.05 15.35 -11.59
C THR A 94 -0.91 15.42 -12.79
N SER A 95 -2.10 14.85 -12.70
CA SER A 95 -3.16 15.00 -13.69
C SER A 95 -3.56 16.46 -13.88
N LYS A 96 -3.67 17.23 -12.78
CA LYS A 96 -3.91 18.68 -12.87
C LYS A 96 -2.77 19.40 -13.58
N ILE A 97 -1.52 19.11 -13.25
CA ILE A 97 -0.35 19.70 -13.94
C ILE A 97 -0.41 19.39 -15.44
N LEU A 98 -0.64 18.13 -15.82
CA LEU A 98 -0.73 17.70 -17.22
C LEU A 98 -1.87 18.38 -17.99
N SER A 99 -3.00 18.64 -17.32
CA SER A 99 -4.11 19.37 -17.94
C SER A 99 -3.79 20.84 -18.22
N GLN A 100 -2.84 21.42 -17.49
CA GLN A 100 -2.40 22.81 -17.65
C GLN A 100 -1.22 22.94 -18.62
N ALA A 101 -0.23 22.06 -18.49
CA ALA A 101 0.94 22.04 -19.34
C ALA A 101 1.44 20.61 -19.51
N TYR A 102 1.32 20.10 -20.73
CA TYR A 102 1.86 18.79 -21.07
C TYR A 102 3.38 18.79 -21.01
N SER A 103 3.94 17.74 -20.40
CA SER A 103 5.33 17.37 -20.59
C SER A 103 5.50 15.86 -20.49
N LYS A 104 6.49 15.31 -21.19
CA LYS A 104 6.81 13.88 -21.11
C LYS A 104 7.20 13.45 -19.69
N GLU A 105 7.88 14.33 -18.96
CA GLU A 105 8.24 14.11 -17.55
C GLU A 105 6.99 13.96 -16.68
N GLU A 106 6.00 14.85 -16.85
CA GLU A 106 4.78 14.79 -16.05
C GLU A 106 3.89 13.60 -16.42
N ALA A 107 3.91 13.17 -17.69
CA ALA A 107 3.26 11.93 -18.11
C ALA A 107 3.90 10.70 -17.44
N SER A 108 5.24 10.65 -17.38
CA SER A 108 5.96 9.59 -16.66
C SER A 108 5.68 9.63 -15.16
N ASN A 109 5.55 10.82 -14.57
CA ASN A 109 5.18 10.96 -13.17
C ASN A 109 3.74 10.48 -12.91
N LEU A 110 2.80 10.76 -13.81
CA LEU A 110 1.42 10.28 -13.67
C LEU A 110 1.39 8.75 -13.71
N LEU A 111 2.09 8.14 -14.67
CA LEU A 111 2.22 6.69 -14.74
C LEU A 111 2.79 6.14 -13.42
N LYS A 112 3.88 6.71 -12.93
CA LYS A 112 4.47 6.34 -11.63
C LYS A 112 3.47 6.42 -10.47
N TYR A 113 2.65 7.47 -10.41
CA TYR A 113 1.71 7.69 -9.30
C TYR A 113 0.36 6.99 -9.46
N THR A 114 0.08 6.41 -10.62
CA THR A 114 -1.20 5.77 -10.97
C THR A 114 -1.61 4.75 -9.92
N THR A 115 -2.88 4.84 -9.53
CA THR A 115 -3.53 3.89 -8.62
C THR A 115 -4.85 3.35 -9.16
N THR A 116 -5.50 4.04 -10.10
CA THR A 116 -6.82 3.70 -10.66
C THR A 116 -6.82 3.67 -12.19
N ASN A 117 -7.90 3.18 -12.81
CA ASN A 117 -8.06 3.25 -14.27
C ASN A 117 -8.22 4.69 -14.74
N GLU A 118 -8.90 5.54 -13.98
CA GLU A 118 -9.05 6.97 -14.28
C GLU A 118 -7.67 7.65 -14.47
N ASP A 119 -6.68 7.31 -13.64
CA ASP A 119 -5.31 7.82 -13.78
C ASP A 119 -4.68 7.39 -15.13
N ILE A 120 -4.93 6.15 -15.58
CA ILE A 120 -4.47 5.63 -16.87
C ILE A 120 -5.21 6.27 -18.05
N GLU A 121 -6.52 6.50 -17.92
CA GLU A 121 -7.32 7.21 -18.92
C GLU A 121 -6.80 8.63 -19.12
N HIS A 122 -6.52 9.34 -18.03
CA HIS A 122 -5.88 10.65 -18.06
C HIS A 122 -4.50 10.59 -18.72
N TYR A 123 -3.69 9.58 -18.40
CA TYR A 123 -2.37 9.37 -19.00
C TYR A 123 -2.44 9.21 -20.52
N TYR A 124 -3.23 8.27 -21.04
CA TYR A 124 -3.36 8.08 -22.49
C TYR A 124 -4.01 9.27 -23.17
N SER A 125 -5.01 9.91 -22.54
CA SER A 125 -5.63 11.12 -23.09
C SER A 125 -4.62 12.25 -23.26
N SER A 126 -3.77 12.48 -22.25
CA SER A 126 -2.68 13.46 -22.34
C SER A 126 -1.67 13.12 -23.44
N LEU A 127 -1.30 11.85 -23.59
CA LEU A 127 -0.38 11.43 -24.65
C LEU A 127 -0.98 11.59 -26.05
N ILE A 128 -2.21 11.11 -26.27
CA ILE A 128 -2.89 11.14 -27.57
C ILE A 128 -3.09 12.59 -28.03
N ASN A 129 -3.49 13.50 -27.13
CA ASN A 129 -3.72 14.90 -27.47
C ASN A 129 -2.43 15.63 -27.89
N ASN A 130 -1.26 15.17 -27.42
CA ASN A 130 0.03 15.80 -27.65
C ASN A 130 0.96 14.98 -28.58
N ALA A 131 0.46 13.92 -29.20
CA ALA A 131 1.20 13.07 -30.12
C ALA A 131 1.00 13.46 -31.59
N ASP A 132 1.94 13.06 -32.45
CA ASP A 132 1.81 13.15 -33.91
C ASP A 132 0.77 12.17 -34.46
N LYS A 133 0.21 12.47 -35.65
CA LYS A 133 -0.92 11.73 -36.23
C LYS A 133 -0.70 10.21 -36.32
N ASN A 134 0.51 9.78 -36.69
CA ASN A 134 0.83 8.35 -36.81
C ASN A 134 0.95 7.69 -35.43
N TYR A 135 1.55 8.38 -34.46
CA TYR A 135 1.75 7.86 -33.11
C TYR A 135 0.46 7.84 -32.28
N ARG A 136 -0.54 8.68 -32.61
CA ARG A 136 -1.86 8.67 -31.96
C ARG A 136 -2.59 7.33 -32.11
N ASN A 137 -2.47 6.67 -33.25
CA ASN A 137 -3.15 5.39 -33.48
C ASN A 137 -2.53 4.28 -32.62
N GLU A 138 -1.19 4.21 -32.58
CA GLU A 138 -0.47 3.28 -31.70
C GLU A 138 -0.84 3.48 -30.23
N LEU A 139 -0.94 4.73 -29.77
CA LEU A 139 -1.35 5.04 -28.40
C LEU A 139 -2.80 4.64 -28.10
N ARG A 140 -3.71 4.74 -29.08
CA ARG A 140 -5.11 4.29 -28.93
C ARG A 140 -5.17 2.77 -28.84
N GLU A 141 -4.43 2.05 -29.68
CA GLU A 141 -4.35 0.60 -29.63
C GLU A 141 -3.82 0.12 -28.27
N LYS A 142 -2.73 0.71 -27.76
CA LYS A 142 -2.19 0.41 -26.43
C LYS A 142 -3.21 0.66 -25.31
N ARG A 143 -3.92 1.78 -25.36
CA ARG A 143 -4.99 2.10 -24.41
C ARG A 143 -6.09 1.05 -24.43
N ASP A 144 -6.58 0.67 -25.61
CA ASP A 144 -7.69 -0.26 -25.78
C ASP A 144 -7.29 -1.68 -25.32
N ASP A 145 -6.06 -2.11 -25.61
CA ASP A 145 -5.50 -3.38 -25.11
C ASP A 145 -5.33 -3.37 -23.59
N PHE A 146 -4.89 -2.25 -23.02
CA PHE A 146 -4.81 -2.08 -21.57
C PHE A 146 -6.20 -2.17 -20.94
N GLU A 147 -7.20 -1.45 -21.48
CA GLU A 147 -8.57 -1.44 -20.97
C GLU A 147 -9.20 -2.84 -21.04
N LYS A 148 -8.99 -3.57 -22.14
CA LYS A 148 -9.49 -4.95 -22.32
C LYS A 148 -8.96 -5.90 -21.24
N ARG A 149 -7.71 -5.75 -20.81
CA ARG A 149 -7.06 -6.64 -19.84
C ARG A 149 -7.19 -6.17 -18.39
N TYR A 150 -7.20 -4.86 -18.17
CA TYR A 150 -7.02 -4.25 -16.86
C TYR A 150 -8.14 -3.26 -16.48
N GLY A 151 -9.03 -2.87 -17.40
CA GLY A 151 -10.07 -1.85 -17.18
C GLY A 151 -11.11 -2.20 -16.10
N LYS A 152 -11.25 -3.48 -15.74
CA LYS A 152 -12.09 -3.91 -14.60
C LYS A 152 -11.35 -3.96 -13.25
N LYS A 153 -10.04 -3.70 -13.22
CA LYS A 153 -9.26 -3.79 -11.99
C LYS A 153 -9.39 -2.51 -11.18
N GLN A 154 -9.73 -2.66 -9.91
CA GLN A 154 -9.87 -1.55 -8.98
C GLN A 154 -8.54 -0.84 -8.67
N PHE A 155 -7.42 -1.57 -8.77
CA PHE A 155 -6.09 -1.05 -8.44
C PHE A 155 -5.08 -1.36 -9.54
N ILE A 156 -4.30 -0.35 -9.92
CA ILE A 156 -3.24 -0.43 -10.93
C ILE A 156 -1.96 0.09 -10.32
N PHE A 157 -0.85 -0.60 -10.58
CA PHE A 157 0.46 -0.25 -10.05
C PHE A 157 1.51 -0.42 -11.15
N PRO A 158 1.63 0.51 -12.10
CA PRO A 158 2.42 0.29 -13.31
C PRO A 158 3.94 0.42 -13.09
N ASP A 159 4.39 1.05 -11.99
CA ASP A 159 5.82 1.28 -11.72
C ASP A 159 6.57 0.00 -11.31
N PHE A 160 6.99 -0.79 -12.31
CA PHE A 160 7.73 -2.03 -12.10
C PHE A 160 9.05 -1.83 -11.34
N ASN A 161 9.83 -0.81 -11.70
CA ASN A 161 11.17 -0.60 -11.14
C ASN A 161 11.11 -0.26 -9.64
N GLU A 162 10.20 0.63 -9.23
CA GLU A 162 10.04 0.94 -7.82
C GLU A 162 9.41 -0.23 -7.05
N ASN A 163 8.42 -0.92 -7.65
CA ASN A 163 7.84 -2.12 -7.03
C ASN A 163 8.90 -3.20 -6.79
N LEU A 164 9.76 -3.48 -7.77
CA LEU A 164 10.85 -4.45 -7.67
C LEU A 164 11.84 -4.05 -6.57
N LYS A 165 12.26 -2.78 -6.54
CA LYS A 165 13.17 -2.25 -5.52
C LYS A 165 12.58 -2.39 -4.11
N VAL A 166 11.31 -2.08 -3.94
CA VAL A 166 10.63 -2.19 -2.64
C VAL A 166 10.43 -3.67 -2.26
N SER A 167 10.08 -4.52 -3.22
CA SER A 167 9.98 -5.97 -3.02
C SER A 167 11.30 -6.57 -2.56
N GLY A 168 12.42 -6.23 -3.22
CA GLY A 168 13.75 -6.69 -2.83
C GLY A 168 14.13 -6.27 -1.40
N LYS A 169 13.85 -5.01 -1.02
CA LYS A 169 14.06 -4.55 0.37
C LYS A 169 13.27 -5.37 1.38
N TRP A 170 12.05 -5.77 1.05
CA TRP A 170 11.20 -6.57 1.93
C TRP A 170 11.66 -8.01 2.09
N ILE A 171 12.12 -8.61 1.00
CA ILE A 171 12.72 -9.94 1.02
C ILE A 171 13.97 -9.94 1.91
N ILE A 172 14.87 -8.96 1.72
CA ILE A 172 16.07 -8.81 2.55
C ILE A 172 15.69 -8.60 4.02
N PHE A 173 14.74 -7.71 4.30
CA PHE A 173 14.28 -7.44 5.66
C PHE A 173 13.66 -8.66 6.33
N PHE A 174 12.89 -9.47 5.60
CA PHE A 174 12.35 -10.74 6.09
C PHE A 174 13.48 -11.70 6.49
N PHE A 175 14.42 -11.98 5.58
CA PHE A 175 15.50 -12.91 5.86
C PHE A 175 16.44 -12.43 6.97
N ALA A 176 16.74 -11.12 7.01
CA ALA A 176 17.52 -10.54 8.11
C ALA A 176 16.80 -10.69 9.45
N SER A 177 15.50 -10.43 9.49
CA SER A 177 14.68 -10.61 10.70
C SER A 177 14.62 -12.07 11.12
N ALA A 178 14.42 -12.99 10.17
CA ALA A 178 14.35 -14.42 10.44
C ALA A 178 15.68 -14.97 10.96
N PHE A 179 16.80 -14.48 10.43
CA PHE A 179 18.12 -14.81 10.91
C PHE A 179 18.33 -14.33 12.35
N LEU A 180 18.11 -13.04 12.63
CA LEU A 180 18.26 -12.48 13.98
C LEU A 180 17.39 -13.24 14.98
N TYR A 181 16.16 -13.57 14.58
CA TYR A 181 15.21 -14.23 15.45
C TYR A 181 15.56 -15.68 15.78
N ASN A 182 16.11 -16.44 14.84
CA ASN A 182 16.50 -17.82 15.10
C ASN A 182 17.82 -17.93 15.90
N PHE A 183 18.72 -16.93 15.79
CA PHE A 183 20.06 -17.02 16.37
C PHE A 183 20.26 -16.29 17.70
N ILE A 184 19.53 -15.19 17.96
CA ILE A 184 19.76 -14.33 19.12
C ILE A 184 19.09 -14.84 20.41
N PRO A 185 17.78 -15.16 20.43
CA PRO A 185 17.06 -15.47 21.68
C PRO A 185 17.65 -16.67 22.43
N ALA A 186 18.02 -17.74 21.70
CA ALA A 186 18.56 -18.97 22.28
C ALA A 186 19.94 -18.81 22.95
N ARG A 187 20.67 -17.72 22.68
CA ARG A 187 21.99 -17.46 23.28
C ARG A 187 21.95 -16.54 24.49
N ILE A 188 20.89 -15.74 24.62
CA ILE A 188 20.82 -14.66 25.62
C ILE A 188 19.80 -14.98 26.72
N ILE A 189 18.73 -15.69 26.38
CA ILE A 189 17.58 -15.87 27.28
C ILE A 189 17.61 -17.26 27.87
N LYS A 190 17.72 -17.32 29.21
CA LYS A 190 17.80 -18.57 29.98
C LYS A 190 16.48 -18.95 30.66
N ASN A 191 15.49 -18.07 30.66
CA ASN A 191 14.17 -18.32 31.25
C ASN A 191 13.22 -18.87 30.17
N ASP A 192 12.68 -20.06 30.40
CA ASP A 192 11.84 -20.79 29.45
C ASP A 192 10.54 -20.04 29.09
N ALA A 193 9.89 -19.40 30.07
CA ALA A 193 8.66 -18.66 29.83
C ALA A 193 8.92 -17.39 28.99
N THR A 194 10.00 -16.66 29.31
CA THR A 194 10.43 -15.49 28.53
C THR A 194 10.86 -15.89 27.12
N MET A 195 11.55 -17.02 26.98
CA MET A 195 11.96 -17.57 25.69
C MET A 195 10.76 -17.95 24.84
N ALA A 196 9.77 -18.65 25.41
CA ALA A 196 8.52 -19.00 24.72
C ALA A 196 7.73 -17.76 24.28
N ALA A 197 7.60 -16.74 25.12
CA ALA A 197 6.91 -15.49 24.77
C ALA A 197 7.60 -14.77 23.60
N ILE A 198 8.92 -14.69 23.60
CA ILE A 198 9.70 -14.09 22.51
C ILE A 198 9.60 -14.94 21.24
N MET A 199 9.62 -16.28 21.38
CA MET A 199 9.38 -17.25 20.30
C MET A 199 7.98 -17.16 19.68
N LEU A 200 6.99 -16.69 20.44
CA LEU A 200 5.66 -16.44 19.90
C LEU A 200 5.59 -15.08 19.20
N LEU A 201 6.09 -14.02 19.83
CA LEU A 201 6.04 -12.66 19.28
C LEU A 201 6.82 -12.51 17.97
N GLY A 202 8.00 -13.11 17.87
CA GLY A 202 8.78 -13.03 16.63
C GLY A 202 8.23 -13.92 15.52
N MET A 203 7.61 -15.06 15.82
CA MET A 203 6.83 -15.82 14.82
C MET A 203 5.72 -14.96 14.23
N LEU A 204 4.95 -14.28 15.08
CA LEU A 204 3.91 -13.35 14.63
C LEU A 204 4.48 -12.23 13.79
N PHE A 205 5.56 -11.59 14.24
CA PHE A 205 6.25 -10.55 13.49
C PHE A 205 6.72 -11.03 12.11
N LEU A 206 7.38 -12.20 12.05
CA LEU A 206 7.87 -12.78 10.81
C LEU A 206 6.73 -13.12 9.85
N ALA A 207 5.60 -13.63 10.35
CA ALA A 207 4.42 -13.89 9.54
C ALA A 207 3.89 -12.59 8.90
N VAL A 208 3.80 -11.49 9.66
CA VAL A 208 3.40 -10.18 9.11
C VAL A 208 4.36 -9.69 8.04
N VAL A 209 5.67 -9.76 8.30
CA VAL A 209 6.70 -9.33 7.36
C VAL A 209 6.64 -10.17 6.08
N MET A 210 6.46 -11.48 6.20
CA MET A 210 6.33 -12.42 5.09
C MET A 210 5.11 -12.10 4.22
N VAL A 211 3.92 -11.97 4.81
CA VAL A 211 2.68 -11.61 4.08
C VAL A 211 2.90 -10.31 3.31
N ASN A 212 3.50 -9.31 3.95
CA ASN A 212 3.77 -8.04 3.29
C ASN A 212 4.80 -8.18 2.15
N ALA A 213 5.86 -8.97 2.32
CA ALA A 213 6.81 -9.26 1.24
C ALA A 213 6.12 -9.93 0.03
N ILE A 214 5.25 -10.91 0.28
CA ILE A 214 4.44 -11.58 -0.76
C ILE A 214 3.55 -10.57 -1.49
N LEU A 215 2.87 -9.66 -0.78
CA LEU A 215 2.06 -8.62 -1.41
C LEU A 215 2.87 -7.73 -2.36
N TRP A 216 4.10 -7.37 -2.00
CA TRP A 216 4.99 -6.60 -2.87
C TRP A 216 5.50 -7.39 -4.07
N ILE A 217 5.78 -8.69 -3.90
CA ILE A 217 6.14 -9.58 -5.01
C ILE A 217 4.97 -9.68 -6.00
N VAL A 218 3.75 -9.94 -5.51
CA VAL A 218 2.55 -10.03 -6.37
C VAL A 218 2.29 -8.71 -7.09
N ARG A 219 2.46 -7.57 -6.41
CA ARG A 219 2.36 -6.25 -7.04
C ARG A 219 3.39 -6.05 -8.14
N THR A 220 4.63 -6.46 -7.90
CA THR A 220 5.74 -6.40 -8.88
C THR A 220 5.43 -7.26 -10.09
N LEU A 221 4.97 -8.50 -9.90
CA LEU A 221 4.57 -9.39 -10.99
C LEU A 221 3.45 -8.78 -11.83
N LYS A 222 2.40 -8.27 -11.18
CA LYS A 222 1.30 -7.57 -11.89
C LYS A 222 1.81 -6.41 -12.73
N SER A 223 2.74 -5.62 -12.19
CA SER A 223 3.34 -4.49 -12.91
C SER A 223 4.23 -4.93 -14.09
N TYR A 224 4.93 -6.06 -13.95
CA TYR A 224 5.75 -6.63 -15.02
C TYR A 224 4.90 -7.02 -16.24
N TRP A 225 3.72 -7.60 -16.02
CA TRP A 225 2.80 -7.96 -17.11
C TRP A 225 2.04 -6.76 -17.67
N ALA A 226 1.87 -5.69 -16.89
CA ALA A 226 1.18 -4.48 -17.34
C ALA A 226 2.08 -3.58 -18.20
N LYS A 227 3.40 -3.61 -17.99
CA LYS A 227 4.36 -2.75 -18.70
C LYS A 227 4.31 -2.89 -20.22
N ASP A 228 3.95 -4.07 -20.73
CA ASP A 228 3.94 -4.33 -22.17
C ASP A 228 2.78 -3.60 -22.87
N TYR A 229 1.82 -3.09 -22.09
CA TYR A 229 0.66 -2.33 -22.56
C TYR A 229 0.82 -0.82 -22.36
N LEU A 230 1.79 -0.38 -21.55
CA LEU A 230 1.99 1.00 -21.09
C LEU A 230 3.21 1.64 -21.77
#